data_AF-A0A415ZT09-F1
#
_entry.id   AF-A0A415ZT09-F1
#
_cell.length_a   1.000
_cell.length_b   1.000
_cell.length_c   1.000
_cell.angle_alpha   90.00
_cell.angle_beta   90.00
_cell.angle_gamma   90.00
#
_symmetry.space_group_name_H-M   'P 1'
#
loop_
_entity.id
_entity.type
_entity.pdbx_description
1 polymer ?
#
loop_
_entity_poly.entity_id
_entity_poly.type
_entity_poly.pdbx_seq_one_letter_code
_entity_poly.pdbx_strand_id
1 'polypeptide(L)'
;MEDRQKIIAKLVKIKALAERGIGGEQQTAQVMYTTLKEKYKVTDAEIEKAAEVPVDISEIDLKKFWGIAFQLATVAKTLQEETDICTACPYTYTDEQCTGCGTYWNMRDLRLDFEAIQQRLIKAATEG
;
A
#
# COMPACT_ATOMS: atom_id res chain seq x y z
N MET A 1 1.57 -21.30 12.86
CA MET A 1 1.41 -20.80 11.47
C MET A 1 1.15 -19.29 11.44
N GLU A 2 0.61 -18.69 12.51
CA GLU A 2 0.27 -17.26 12.61
C GLU A 2 1.49 -16.32 12.59
N ASP A 3 2.64 -16.75 13.12
CA ASP A 3 3.85 -15.93 13.19
C ASP A 3 4.45 -15.61 11.83
N ARG A 4 4.41 -16.56 10.88
CA ARG A 4 5.01 -16.39 9.55
C ARG A 4 4.25 -15.35 8.73
N GLN A 5 2.92 -15.35 8.79
CA GLN A 5 2.11 -14.31 8.14
C GLN A 5 2.34 -12.94 8.77
N LYS A 6 2.43 -12.84 10.10
CA LYS A 6 2.77 -11.58 10.79
C LYS A 6 4.16 -11.04 10.41
N ILE A 7 5.14 -11.94 10.20
CA ILE A 7 6.48 -11.58 9.73
C ILE A 7 6.43 -11.05 8.29
N ILE A 8 5.71 -11.74 7.40
CA ILE A 8 5.56 -11.32 6.00
C ILE A 8 4.84 -9.96 5.93
N ALA A 9 3.77 -9.76 6.69
CA ALA A 9 3.05 -8.48 6.75
C ALA A 9 3.93 -7.33 7.27
N LYS A 10 4.81 -7.60 8.24
CA LYS A 10 5.82 -6.62 8.68
C LYS A 10 6.82 -6.30 7.58
N LEU A 11 7.29 -7.29 6.84
CA LEU A 11 8.22 -7.09 5.73
C LEU A 11 7.61 -6.28 4.58
N VAL A 12 6.33 -6.50 4.25
CA VAL A 12 5.57 -5.68 3.28
C VAL A 12 5.58 -4.21 3.71
N LYS A 13 5.24 -3.93 4.97
CA LYS A 13 5.22 -2.56 5.51
C LYS A 13 6.60 -1.89 5.48
N ILE A 14 7.67 -2.62 5.81
CA ILE A 14 9.03 -2.08 5.80
C ILE A 14 9.52 -1.85 4.37
N LYS A 15 9.16 -2.72 3.41
CA LYS A 15 9.47 -2.53 1.99
C LYS A 15 8.85 -1.23 1.47
N ALA A 16 7.54 -1.05 1.71
CA ALA A 16 6.84 0.19 1.36
C ALA A 16 7.44 1.42 2.05
N LEU A 17 7.94 1.27 3.29
CA LEU A 17 8.59 2.34 4.04
C LEU A 17 9.97 2.71 3.47
N ALA A 18 10.72 1.73 2.96
CA ALA A 18 11.96 1.94 2.25
C ALA A 18 11.73 2.60 0.88
N GLU A 19 10.67 2.22 0.16
CA GLU A 19 10.34 2.78 -1.15
C GLU A 19 9.81 4.22 -1.09
N ARG A 20 9.21 4.62 0.03
CA ARG A 20 8.67 5.99 0.25
C ARG A 20 9.63 6.93 1.00
N GLY A 21 10.66 6.40 1.64
CA GLY A 21 11.61 7.20 2.43
C GLY A 21 12.51 8.04 1.52
N ILE A 22 13.00 9.18 2.03
CA ILE A 22 13.99 10.02 1.33
C ILE A 22 15.20 10.20 2.25
N GLY A 23 16.41 9.90 1.74
CA GLY A 23 17.65 10.06 2.50
C GLY A 23 17.90 8.95 3.54
N GLY A 24 18.27 9.32 4.77
CA GLY A 24 18.70 8.35 5.79
C GLY A 24 17.60 7.39 6.28
N GLU A 25 16.33 7.81 6.17
CA GLU A 25 15.17 6.98 6.52
C GLU A 25 14.98 5.82 5.52
N GLN A 26 15.22 6.07 4.23
CA GLN A 26 15.23 5.03 3.20
C GLN A 26 16.32 4.00 3.46
N GLN A 27 17.55 4.45 3.72
CA GLN A 27 18.69 3.54 3.97
C GLN A 27 18.45 2.67 5.20
N THR A 28 17.92 3.25 6.28
CA THR A 28 17.62 2.51 7.51
C THR A 28 16.51 1.48 7.30
N ALA A 29 15.43 1.87 6.60
CA ALA A 29 14.33 0.98 6.28
C ALA A 29 14.75 -0.14 5.31
N GLN A 30 15.61 0.15 4.33
CA GLN A 30 16.16 -0.84 3.40
C GLN A 30 17.01 -1.88 4.11
N VAL A 31 17.89 -1.44 5.03
CA VAL A 31 18.73 -2.33 5.83
C VAL A 31 17.90 -3.20 6.77
N MET A 32 16.85 -2.62 7.39
CA MET A 32 15.91 -3.42 8.19
C MET A 32 15.17 -4.45 7.34
N TYR A 33 14.74 -4.07 6.14
CA TYR A 33 14.05 -4.96 5.21
C TYR A 33 14.92 -6.16 4.83
N THR A 34 16.15 -5.93 4.35
CA THR A 34 17.06 -7.01 3.95
C THR A 34 17.45 -7.90 5.13
N THR A 35 17.75 -7.32 6.29
CA THR A 35 18.12 -8.08 7.49
C THR A 35 16.99 -8.99 7.97
N LEU A 36 15.76 -8.50 8.01
CA LEU A 36 14.61 -9.29 8.44
C LEU A 36 14.24 -10.36 7.41
N LYS A 37 14.36 -10.03 6.11
CA LYS A 37 14.11 -10.98 5.02
C LYS A 37 15.06 -12.17 5.06
N GLU A 38 16.37 -11.92 5.25
CA GLU A 38 17.37 -12.98 5.42
C GLU A 38 17.14 -13.79 6.71
N LYS A 39 16.88 -13.12 7.84
CA LYS A 39 16.67 -13.78 9.14
C LYS A 39 15.51 -14.77 9.11
N TYR A 40 14.42 -14.42 8.42
CA TYR A 40 13.23 -15.26 8.34
C TYR A 40 13.14 -16.10 7.06
N LYS A 41 14.16 -16.05 6.19
CA LYS A 41 14.22 -16.77 4.90
C LYS A 41 12.94 -16.58 4.07
N VAL A 42 12.43 -15.35 4.03
CA VAL A 42 11.24 -15.00 3.26
C VAL A 42 11.68 -14.56 1.86
N THR A 43 11.01 -15.06 0.82
CA THR A 43 11.31 -14.69 -0.57
C THR A 43 10.53 -13.45 -1.00
N ASP A 44 11.03 -12.72 -2.00
CA ASP A 44 10.31 -11.57 -2.57
C ASP A 44 8.92 -11.97 -3.08
N ALA A 45 8.80 -13.14 -3.70
CA ALA A 45 7.52 -13.67 -4.18
C ALA A 45 6.49 -13.85 -3.05
N GLU A 46 6.92 -14.24 -1.84
CA GLU A 46 6.01 -14.33 -0.68
C GLU A 46 5.60 -12.95 -0.15
N ILE A 47 6.48 -11.96 -0.28
CA ILE A 47 6.23 -10.57 0.13
C ILE A 47 5.30 -9.89 -0.88
N GLU A 48 5.54 -10.07 -2.19
CA GLU A 48 4.71 -9.53 -3.26
C GLU A 48 3.31 -10.13 -3.22
N LYS A 49 3.21 -11.46 -3.08
CA LYS A 49 1.92 -12.13 -2.94
C LYS A 49 1.14 -11.71 -1.69
N ALA A 50 1.84 -11.28 -0.64
CA ALA A 50 1.22 -10.73 0.57
C ALA A 50 0.94 -9.22 0.48
N ALA A 51 1.67 -8.48 -0.35
CA ALA A 51 1.38 -7.09 -0.69
C ALA A 51 0.14 -6.98 -1.59
N GLU A 52 -0.13 -8.01 -2.39
CA GLU A 52 -1.38 -8.15 -3.16
C GLU A 52 -2.58 -8.56 -2.29
N VAL A 53 -2.38 -8.96 -1.02
CA VAL A 53 -3.51 -9.27 -0.13
C VAL A 53 -4.14 -7.94 0.26
N PRO A 54 -5.40 -7.67 -0.15
CA PRO A 54 -6.09 -6.47 0.28
C PRO A 54 -6.15 -6.50 1.81
N VAL A 55 -5.81 -5.37 2.43
CA VAL A 55 -5.95 -5.18 3.86
C VAL A 55 -7.40 -5.53 4.24
N ASP A 56 -7.58 -6.66 4.93
CA ASP A 56 -8.91 -7.17 5.24
C ASP A 56 -9.56 -6.27 6.30
N ILE A 57 -10.49 -5.44 5.82
CA ILE A 57 -11.32 -4.56 6.64
C ILE A 57 -12.72 -5.15 6.84
N SER A 58 -12.94 -6.42 6.46
CA SER A 58 -14.26 -7.05 6.42
C SER A 58 -14.86 -7.23 7.82
N GLU A 59 -14.01 -7.38 8.84
CA GLU A 59 -14.39 -7.51 10.24
C GLU A 59 -14.61 -6.16 10.95
N ILE A 60 -14.33 -5.02 10.29
CA ILE A 60 -14.49 -3.69 10.87
C ILE A 60 -15.92 -3.21 10.65
N ASP A 61 -16.63 -2.85 11.72
CA ASP A 61 -17.93 -2.17 11.60
C ASP A 61 -17.73 -0.75 11.04
N LEU A 62 -17.85 -0.63 9.72
CA LEU A 62 -17.66 0.62 8.98
C LEU A 62 -18.66 1.71 9.40
N LYS A 63 -19.80 1.35 10.01
CA LYS A 63 -20.77 2.31 10.56
C LYS A 63 -20.22 3.03 11.78
N LYS A 64 -19.53 2.32 12.69
CA LYS A 64 -18.83 2.91 13.85
C LYS A 64 -17.74 3.91 13.44
N PHE A 65 -17.13 3.71 12.27
CA PHE A 65 -16.05 4.56 11.74
C PHE A 65 -16.42 5.26 10.43
N TRP A 66 -17.68 5.69 10.31
CA TRP A 66 -18.25 6.23 9.07
C TRP A 66 -17.42 7.36 8.43
N GLY A 67 -16.88 8.27 9.24
CA GLY A 67 -16.04 9.36 8.72
C GLY A 67 -14.77 8.88 8.02
N ILE A 68 -14.10 7.86 8.56
CA ILE A 68 -12.89 7.28 7.97
C ILE A 68 -13.26 6.41 6.76
N ALA A 69 -14.35 5.64 6.86
CA ALA A 69 -14.88 4.85 5.75
C ALA A 69 -15.30 5.72 4.55
N PHE A 70 -15.89 6.89 4.79
CA PHE A 70 -16.26 7.85 3.75
C PHE A 70 -15.03 8.45 3.05
N GLN A 71 -13.98 8.79 3.81
CA GLN A 71 -12.70 9.22 3.25
C GLN A 71 -12.10 8.13 2.36
N LEU A 72 -12.12 6.87 2.83
CA LEU A 72 -11.61 5.73 2.06
C LEU A 72 -12.37 5.56 0.75
N ALA A 73 -13.70 5.64 0.78
CA ALA A 73 -14.54 5.51 -0.41
C ALA A 73 -14.33 6.65 -1.42
N THR A 74 -14.07 7.87 -0.93
CA THR A 74 -13.79 9.02 -1.80
C THR A 74 -12.48 8.82 -2.55
N VAL A 75 -11.40 8.44 -1.84
CA VAL A 75 -10.10 8.16 -2.46
C VAL A 75 -10.19 6.96 -3.41
N ALA A 76 -10.94 5.91 -3.05
CA ALA A 76 -11.18 4.77 -3.93
C ALA A 76 -11.84 5.16 -5.25
N LYS A 77 -12.86 6.04 -5.18
CA LYS A 77 -13.57 6.54 -6.36
C LYS A 77 -12.65 7.35 -7.26
N THR A 78 -11.87 8.27 -6.70
CA THR A 78 -10.91 9.08 -7.48
C THR A 78 -9.80 8.22 -8.07
N LEU A 79 -9.31 7.22 -7.33
CA LEU A 79 -8.32 6.27 -7.85
C LEU A 79 -8.89 5.46 -9.01
N GLN A 80 -10.15 5.04 -8.93
CA GLN A 80 -10.83 4.35 -10.01
C GLN A 80 -10.99 5.25 -11.24
N GLU A 81 -11.38 6.51 -11.06
CA GLU A 81 -11.48 7.49 -12.15
C GLU A 81 -10.13 7.70 -12.87
N GLU A 82 -9.04 7.87 -12.12
CA GLU A 82 -7.69 7.99 -12.70
C GLU A 82 -7.22 6.69 -13.38
N THR A 83 -7.62 5.54 -12.83
CA THR A 83 -7.35 4.23 -13.43
C THR A 83 -8.10 4.07 -14.76
N ASP A 84 -9.38 4.44 -14.81
CA ASP A 84 -10.18 4.40 -16.04
C ASP A 84 -9.57 5.31 -17.12
N ILE A 85 -9.13 6.52 -16.73
CA ILE A 85 -8.41 7.45 -17.62
C ILE A 85 -7.11 6.81 -18.13
N CYS A 86 -6.33 6.19 -17.25
CA CYS A 86 -5.08 5.55 -17.64
C CYS A 86 -5.29 4.33 -18.54
N THR A 87 -6.33 3.54 -18.28
CA THR A 87 -6.63 2.32 -19.06
C THR A 87 -7.16 2.66 -20.45
N ALA A 88 -7.81 3.80 -20.61
CA ALA A 88 -8.22 4.33 -21.91
C ALA A 88 -7.06 4.98 -22.70
N CYS A 89 -5.86 5.09 -22.12
CA CYS A 89 -4.72 5.71 -22.77
C CYS A 89 -4.15 4.81 -23.88
N PRO A 90 -3.93 5.32 -25.11
CA PRO A 90 -3.38 4.52 -26.21
C PRO A 90 -1.93 4.06 -26.00
N TYR A 91 -1.25 4.60 -24.99
CA TYR A 91 0.15 4.30 -24.66
C TYR A 91 0.31 3.33 -23.47
N THR A 92 -0.76 2.63 -23.07
CA THR A 92 -0.86 1.65 -21.97
C THR A 92 0.49 1.21 -21.37
N TYR A 93 0.88 1.87 -20.28
CA TYR A 93 2.01 1.50 -19.42
C TYR A 93 3.37 1.38 -20.14
N THR A 94 3.63 2.24 -21.11
CA THR A 94 4.99 2.38 -21.68
C THR A 94 5.83 3.31 -20.80
N ASP A 95 6.88 2.76 -20.19
CA ASP A 95 7.70 3.39 -19.13
C ASP A 95 8.19 4.81 -19.48
N GLU A 96 8.62 5.03 -20.72
CA GLU A 96 9.10 6.35 -21.18
C GLU A 96 8.02 7.43 -21.23
N GLN A 97 6.78 7.09 -21.61
CA GLN A 97 5.66 8.05 -21.71
C GLN A 97 4.92 8.21 -20.38
N CYS A 98 4.98 7.20 -19.52
CA CYS A 98 4.44 7.26 -18.16
C CYS A 98 5.35 8.03 -17.20
N THR A 99 6.65 8.17 -17.53
CA THR A 99 7.61 9.00 -16.78
C THR A 99 7.21 10.48 -16.86
N GLY A 100 6.55 10.98 -15.82
CA GLY A 100 6.05 12.37 -15.76
C GLY A 100 4.56 12.54 -16.09
N CYS A 101 3.83 11.46 -16.35
CA CYS A 101 2.39 11.51 -16.60
C CYS A 101 1.61 11.87 -15.32
N GLY A 102 0.88 12.99 -15.34
CA GLY A 102 0.09 13.46 -14.18
C GLY A 102 -0.91 12.41 -13.65
N THR A 103 -1.64 11.73 -14.54
CA THR A 103 -2.56 10.64 -14.18
C THR A 103 -1.83 9.48 -13.51
N TYR A 104 -0.65 9.10 -14.00
CA TYR A 104 0.14 8.04 -13.39
C TYR A 104 0.61 8.40 -11.97
N TRP A 105 1.09 9.64 -11.78
CA TRP A 105 1.47 10.15 -10.47
C TRP A 105 0.26 10.28 -9.53
N ASN A 106 -0.87 10.79 -10.01
CA ASN A 106 -2.11 10.86 -9.25
C ASN A 106 -2.56 9.48 -8.77
N MET A 107 -2.57 8.47 -9.64
CA MET A 107 -2.89 7.10 -9.23
C MET A 107 -1.94 6.58 -8.16
N ARG A 108 -0.64 6.87 -8.27
CA ARG A 108 0.35 6.47 -7.27
C ARG A 108 0.05 7.11 -5.92
N ASP A 109 -0.19 8.42 -5.89
CA ASP A 109 -0.47 9.16 -4.66
C ASP A 109 -1.81 8.72 -4.03
N LEU A 110 -2.85 8.53 -4.85
CA LEU A 110 -4.15 8.05 -4.39
C LEU A 110 -4.08 6.63 -3.81
N ARG A 111 -3.21 5.76 -4.34
CA ARG A 111 -2.95 4.44 -3.74
C ARG A 111 -2.33 4.58 -2.35
N LEU A 112 -1.35 5.48 -2.18
CA LEU A 112 -0.73 5.75 -0.89
C LEU A 112 -1.75 6.31 0.12
N ASP A 113 -2.61 7.23 -0.31
CA ASP A 113 -3.68 7.78 0.52
C ASP A 113 -4.69 6.69 0.91
N PHE A 114 -5.05 5.81 -0.02
CA PHE A 114 -5.94 4.69 0.25
C PHE A 114 -5.36 3.77 1.34
N GLU A 115 -4.10 3.36 1.21
CA GLU A 115 -3.41 2.53 2.22
C GLU A 115 -3.32 3.25 3.58
N ALA A 116 -3.01 4.56 3.58
CA ALA A 116 -2.92 5.36 4.80
C ALA A 116 -4.27 5.43 5.53
N ILE A 117 -5.37 5.61 4.79
CA ILE A 117 -6.72 5.64 5.36
C ILE A 117 -7.11 4.24 5.87
N GLN A 118 -6.75 3.16 5.18
CA GLN A 118 -6.96 1.80 5.68
C GLN A 118 -6.23 1.56 7.01
N GLN A 119 -4.96 1.98 7.13
CA GLN A 119 -4.23 1.85 8.39
C GLN A 119 -4.86 2.69 9.51
N ARG A 120 -5.38 3.89 9.20
CA ARG A 120 -6.12 4.72 10.17
C ARG A 120 -7.41 4.03 10.63
N LEU A 121 -8.13 3.40 9.71
CA LEU A 121 -9.35 2.65 10.01
C LEU A 121 -9.04 1.45 10.93
N ILE A 122 -8.01 0.67 10.62
CA ILE A 122 -7.57 -0.44 11.47
C ILE A 122 -7.17 0.07 12.85
N LYS A 123 -6.31 1.10 12.92
CA LYS A 123 -5.86 1.67 14.19
C LYS A 123 -7.05 2.08 15.06
N ALA A 124 -8.01 2.80 14.47
CA ALA A 124 -9.22 3.23 15.17
C ALA A 124 -10.09 2.04 15.63
N ALA A 125 -10.15 0.96 14.84
CA ALA A 125 -10.87 -0.26 15.18
C ALA A 125 -10.18 -1.10 16.28
N THR A 126 -8.84 -1.11 16.32
CA THR A 126 -8.07 -1.87 17.31
C THR A 126 -7.87 -1.14 18.65
N GLU A 127 -7.95 0.19 18.66
CA GLU A 127 -7.73 1.02 19.85
C GLU A 127 -9.03 1.48 20.54
N GLY A 128 -10.21 1.17 19.98
CA GLY A 128 -11.52 1.67 20.45
C GLY A 128 -12.58 0.62 20.75
#